data_AF-A0A3D4A668-F1
#
_entry.id   AF-A0A3D4A668-F1
#
_cell.length_a   1.000
_cell.length_b   1.000
_cell.length_c   1.000
_cell.angle_alpha   90.00
_cell.angle_beta   90.00
_cell.angle_gamma   90.00
#
_symmetry.space_group_name_H-M   'P 1'
#
loop_
_entity.id
_entity.type
_entity.pdbx_description
1 polymer ?
#
loop_
_entity_poly.entity_id
_entity_poly.type
_entity_poly.pdbx_seq_one_letter_code
_entity_poly.pdbx_strand_id
1 'polypeptide(L)' 'WLDTGTNEPGWEQARELGSRLAEKGWKLYDDLQYVEIGGADHSEAAWATRVDPALRFLFPAQAPIANYSITTERQMRL' A
#
# COMPACT_ATOMS: atom_id res chain seq x y z
N TRP A 1 4.56 -2.94 3.11
CA TRP A 1 5.39 -2.06 2.27
C TRP A 1 6.78 -2.65 2.18
N LEU A 2 7.27 -2.90 0.97
CA LEU A 2 8.59 -3.44 0.67
C LEU A 2 9.18 -2.62 -0.48
N ASP A 3 10.30 -1.95 -0.25
CA ASP A 3 10.97 -1.13 -1.26
C ASP A 3 12.46 -1.43 -1.37
N THR A 4 13.04 -1.08 -2.51
CA THR A 4 14.49 -1.13 -2.72
C THR A 4 14.92 -0.17 -3.84
N GLY A 5 16.14 0.37 -3.76
CA GLY A 5 16.80 1.03 -4.87
C GLY A 5 17.59 0.05 -5.74
N THR A 6 17.58 0.22 -7.06
CA THR A 6 18.27 -0.72 -7.96
C THR A 6 19.80 -0.57 -7.97
N ASN A 7 20.36 0.44 -7.28
CA ASN A 7 21.80 0.55 -7.03
C ASN A 7 22.20 0.01 -5.65
N GLU A 8 21.25 -0.53 -4.88
CA GLU A 8 21.55 -1.21 -3.61
C GLU A 8 22.08 -2.63 -3.88
N PRO A 9 23.16 -3.08 -3.20
CA PRO A 9 23.67 -4.44 -3.37
C PRO A 9 22.62 -5.49 -3.02
N GLY A 10 22.30 -6.36 -3.97
CA GLY A 10 21.35 -7.46 -3.76
C GLY A 10 19.89 -7.02 -3.70
N TRP A 11 19.53 -5.90 -4.32
CA TRP A 11 18.15 -5.40 -4.43
C TRP A 11 17.16 -6.46 -4.94
N GLU A 12 17.60 -7.43 -5.74
CA GLU A 12 16.78 -8.54 -6.24
C GLU A 12 16.22 -9.42 -5.12
N GLN A 13 16.86 -9.45 -3.95
CA GLN A 13 16.36 -10.18 -2.78
C GLN A 13 15.03 -9.60 -2.28
N ALA A 14 14.81 -8.29 -2.42
CA ALA A 14 13.53 -7.67 -2.10
C ALA A 14 12.43 -8.15 -3.06
N ARG A 15 12.76 -8.30 -4.36
CA ARG A 15 11.83 -8.88 -5.35
C ARG A 15 11.46 -10.32 -4.99
N GLU A 16 12.46 -11.14 -4.68
CA GLU A 16 12.27 -12.54 -4.29
C GLU A 16 11.41 -12.66 -3.03
N LEU A 17 11.66 -11.82 -2.02
CA LEU A 17 10.81 -11.75 -0.83
C LEU A 17 9.37 -11.37 -1.19
N GLY A 18 9.17 -10.37 -2.06
CA GLY A 18 7.85 -9.98 -2.55
C GLY A 18 7.10 -11.13 -3.21
N SER A 19 7.75 -11.87 -4.11
CA SER A 19 7.20 -13.07 -4.76
C SER A 19 6.79 -14.14 -3.74
N ARG A 20 7.66 -14.44 -2.76
CA ARG A 20 7.36 -15.43 -1.72
C ARG A 20 6.20 -15.02 -0.82
N LEU A 21 6.08 -13.73 -0.49
CA LEU A 21 4.95 -13.23 0.29
C LEU A 21 3.63 -13.39 -0.47
N ALA A 22 3.63 -13.09 -1.77
CA ALA A 22 2.47 -13.31 -2.63
C ALA A 22 2.08 -14.80 -2.71
N GLU A 23 3.06 -15.71 -2.85
CA GLU A 23 2.83 -17.17 -2.80
C GLU A 23 2.22 -17.64 -1.46
N LYS A 24 2.50 -16.91 -0.37
CA LYS A 24 1.90 -17.17 0.95
C LYS A 24 0.52 -16.54 1.14
N GLY A 25 -0.03 -15.91 0.10
CA GLY A 25 -1.38 -15.37 0.09
C GLY A 25 -1.49 -13.89 0.44
N TRP A 26 -0.37 -13.16 0.56
CA TRP A 26 -0.41 -11.70 0.68
C TRP A 26 -0.92 -11.09 -0.61
N LYS A 27 -1.91 -10.21 -0.53
CA LYS A 27 -2.51 -9.58 -1.71
C LYS A 27 -1.76 -8.30 -2.07
N LEU A 28 -1.34 -8.20 -3.33
CA LEU A 28 -0.78 -6.96 -3.85
C LEU A 28 -1.79 -5.82 -3.72
N TYR A 29 -1.29 -4.65 -3.32
CA TYR A 29 -2.04 -3.40 -3.11
C TYR A 29 -3.02 -3.40 -1.93
N ASP A 30 -3.18 -4.53 -1.23
CA ASP A 30 -4.01 -4.65 -0.02
C ASP A 30 -3.09 -4.90 1.19
N ASP A 31 -2.46 -6.08 1.24
CA ASP A 31 -1.53 -6.46 2.31
C ASP A 31 -0.07 -6.09 1.97
N LEU A 32 0.27 -6.09 0.67
CA LEU A 32 1.64 -5.93 0.16
C LEU A 32 1.73 -4.86 -0.93
N GLN A 33 2.51 -3.81 -0.66
CA GLN A 33 3.03 -2.90 -1.68
C GLN A 33 4.51 -3.22 -1.91
N TYR A 34 4.90 -3.46 -3.17
CA TYR A 34 6.29 -3.67 -3.59
C TYR A 34 6.72 -2.57 -4.57
N VAL A 35 7.89 -1.95 -4.37
CA VAL A 35 8.39 -0.85 -5.21
C VAL A 35 9.91 -0.96 -5.44
N GLU A 36 10.34 -0.81 -6.68
CA GLU A 36 11.75 -0.65 -7.06
C GLU A 36 11.98 0.78 -7.56
N ILE A 37 12.94 1.49 -6.97
CA ILE A 37 13.32 2.83 -7.43
C ILE A 37 14.58 2.73 -8.28
N GLY A 38 14.41 2.93 -9.58
CA GLY A 38 15.51 2.93 -10.55
C GLY A 38 16.60 3.93 -10.18
N GLY A 39 17.83 3.44 -10.04
CA GLY A 39 19.02 4.25 -9.76
C GLY A 39 19.15 4.76 -8.32
N ALA A 40 18.18 4.49 -7.43
CA ALA A 40 18.31 4.85 -6.03
C ALA A 40 19.37 3.99 -5.34
N ASP A 41 20.15 4.63 -4.48
CA ASP A 41 21.25 4.05 -3.73
C ASP A 41 20.87 3.76 -2.27
N HIS A 42 21.84 3.26 -1.51
CA HIS A 42 21.70 2.93 -0.10
C HIS A 42 21.94 4.18 0.78
N SER A 43 21.08 5.19 0.63
CA SER A 43 21.18 6.46 1.34
C SER A 43 19.87 6.87 2.01
N GLU A 44 19.99 7.60 3.13
CA GLU A 44 18.83 8.16 3.84
C GLU A 44 18.01 9.11 2.95
N ALA A 45 18.67 9.84 2.05
CA ALA A 45 17.99 10.72 1.10
C ALA A 45 17.10 9.92 0.14
N ALA A 46 17.61 8.81 -0.40
CA ALA A 46 16.84 7.92 -1.25
C ALA A 46 15.65 7.30 -0.50
N TRP A 47 15.85 6.88 0.76
CA TRP A 47 14.80 6.33 1.62
C TRP A 47 13.73 7.35 2.00
N ALA A 48 14.12 8.59 2.31
CA ALA A 48 13.20 9.65 2.72
C ALA A 48 12.12 9.93 1.66
N THR A 49 12.45 9.81 0.37
CA THR A 49 11.48 9.97 -0.73
C THR A 49 10.36 8.93 -0.72
N ARG A 50 10.57 7.80 -0.03
CA ARG A 50 9.66 6.65 0.01
C ARG A 50 8.80 6.61 1.29
N VAL A 51 9.08 7.45 2.28
CA VAL A 51 8.33 7.49 3.54
C VAL A 51 6.89 7.96 3.32
N ASP A 52 6.67 9.03 2.56
CA ASP A 52 5.32 9.53 2.24
C ASP A 52 4.42 8.47 1.57
N PRO A 53 4.83 7.81 0.47
CA PRO A 53 4.02 6.76 -0.13
C PRO A 53 3.87 5.53 0.77
N ALA A 54 4.86 5.18 1.59
CA ALA A 54 4.75 4.10 2.57
C ALA A 54 3.65 4.39 3.61
N LEU A 55 3.61 5.62 4.13
CA LEU A 55 2.59 6.04 5.09
C LEU A 55 1.20 6.03 4.49
N ARG A 56 1.03 6.46 3.24
CA ARG A 56 -0.28 6.40 2.55
C ARG A 56 -0.78 4.98 2.36
N PHE A 57 0.13 4.02 2.13
CA PHE A 57 -0.23 2.61 2.02
C PHE A 57 -0.62 2.03 3.38
N LEU A 58 0.18 2.27 4.42
CA LEU A 58 -0.05 1.72 5.76
C LEU A 58 -1.24 2.35 6.48
N PHE A 59 -1.55 3.61 6.17
CA PHE A 59 -2.60 4.39 6.81
C PHE A 59 -3.47 5.06 5.74
N PRO A 60 -4.29 4.29 5.00
CA PRO A 60 -5.15 4.85 3.98
C PRO A 60 -6.14 5.82 4.61
N ALA A 61 -6.46 6.90 3.89
CA ALA A 61 -7.48 7.83 4.34
C ALA A 61 -8.80 7.10 4.59
N GLN A 62 -9.41 7.29 5.76
CA GLN A 62 -10.71 6.72 6.06
C GLN A 62 -11.69 7.22 4.99
N ALA A 63 -12.38 6.29 4.32
CA ALA A 63 -13.43 6.67 3.40
C ALA A 63 -14.42 7.59 4.13
N PRO A 64 -14.90 8.69 3.50
CA PRO A 64 -15.93 9.51 4.11
C PRO A 64 -17.08 8.61 4.53
N ILE A 65 -17.58 8.78 5.77
CA ILE A 65 -18.79 8.08 6.18
C ILE A 65 -19.87 8.51 5.19
N ALA A 66 -20.26 7.61 4.29
CA ALA A 66 -21.39 7.83 3.42
C ALA A 66 -22.61 7.85 4.34
N ASN A 67 -23.20 9.03 4.54
CA ASN A 67 -24.49 9.17 5.20
C ASN A 67 -25.53 8.47 4.31
N TYR A 68 -25.74 7.18 4.53
CA TYR A 68 -26.90 6.49 4.02
C TYR A 68 -28.12 7.10 4.71
N SER A 69 -28.86 7.93 3.99
CA SER A 69 -30.15 8.43 4.41
C SER A 69 -31.03 7.25 4.81
N ILE A 70 -31.36 7.17 6.09
CA ILE A 70 -32.39 6.27 6.58
C ILE A 70 -33.71 6.84 6.04
N THR A 71 -34.18 6.34 4.89
CA THR A 71 -35.54 6.62 4.43
C THR A 71 -36.51 5.84 5.31
N THR A 72 -36.74 6.36 6.51
CA THR A 72 -37.95 6.08 7.27
C THR A 72 -39.08 6.82 6.57
N GLU A 73 -40.00 6.11 5.93
CA GLU A 73 -41.43 6.17 6.28
C GLU A 73 -42.25 5.20 5.43
N ARG A 74 -42.73 4.17 6.13
CA ARG A 74 -43.81 3.29 5.71
C ARG A 74 -45.13 4.02 6.03
N GLN A 75 -45.55 4.92 5.15
CA GLN A 75 -46.90 5.51 5.18
C GLN A 75 -47.59 5.20 3.85
N MET A 76 -48.55 4.27 3.89
CA MET A 76 -49.84 4.31 3.19
C MET A 76 -50.56 2.96 3.44
N ARG A 77 -51.20 2.88 4.62
CA ARG A 77 -52.48 2.18 4.75
C ARG A 77 -53.55 3.27 4.79
N LEU A 78 -54.37 3.32 3.74
CA LEU A 78 -55.78 3.67 3.80
C LEU A 78 -56.52 2.56 3.05
#